data_AF-A0A973CM53-F1
#
_entry.id   AF-A0A973CM53-F1
#
_cell.length_a   1.000
_cell.length_b   1.000
_cell.length_c   1.000
_cell.angle_alpha   90.00
_cell.angle_beta   90.00
_cell.angle_gamma   90.00
#
_symmetry.space_group_name_H-M   'P 1'
#
loop_
_entity.id
_entity.type
_entity.pdbx_description
1 polymer ?
#
loop_
_entity_poly.entity_id
_entity_poly.type
_entity_poly.pdbx_seq_one_letter_code
_entity_poly.pdbx_strand_id
1 'polypeptide(L)'
;MKIFFLALCILPYFLFANLDDAKKQFAAQAYDKVDESMKDELAKENPTLEVLTLSKNAAMKSGRYLTAHRRVTQILKLTENKNIEMVFLGAHLAAETGNKNLAKSRYQFYLKKANAKNAQTKQSLQFLINNGAYPDAFRRFIKSYGNKGHFAMAKKQLDRLAQDANGEQVVQLAEFILQNFTLDHQNEFIQGRLWHYANNLNLGKALDTRYRKPLAIILASKPLSSSLA
;
A
#
# COMPACT_ATOMS: atom_id res chain seq x y z
N MET A 1 51.42 -49.42 24.26
CA MET A 1 50.97 -48.05 24.60
C MET A 1 51.01 -47.18 23.36
N LYS A 2 49.89 -47.06 22.63
CA LYS A 2 49.71 -46.05 21.55
C LYS A 2 48.27 -45.56 21.63
N ILE A 3 48.15 -44.27 21.90
CA ILE A 3 46.95 -43.55 22.28
C ILE A 3 46.12 -43.26 21.02
N PHE A 4 44.81 -43.47 21.16
CA PHE A 4 43.73 -43.15 20.25
C PHE A 4 43.82 -41.72 19.69
N PHE A 5 43.77 -41.57 18.36
CA PHE A 5 43.36 -40.32 17.71
C PHE A 5 41.92 -40.50 17.23
N LEU A 6 40.97 -40.28 18.13
CA LEU A 6 39.55 -40.15 17.79
C LEU A 6 39.29 -38.69 17.40
N ALA A 7 39.61 -38.35 16.15
CA ALA A 7 39.36 -37.02 15.61
C ALA A 7 37.87 -36.84 15.32
N LEU A 8 37.16 -36.32 16.33
CA LEU A 8 36.19 -35.22 16.20
C LEU A 8 35.24 -35.26 14.97
N CYS A 9 34.34 -36.23 14.92
CA CYS A 9 33.06 -36.08 14.21
C CYS A 9 32.05 -35.29 15.08
N ILE A 10 32.34 -34.02 15.41
CA ILE A 10 31.34 -33.10 15.98
C ILE A 10 30.88 -32.17 14.86
N LEU A 11 30.05 -32.75 13.99
CA LEU A 11 29.19 -32.04 13.03
C LEU A 11 28.04 -31.33 13.79
N PRO A 12 27.34 -30.36 13.17
CA PRO A 12 26.85 -29.13 13.76
C PRO A 12 25.49 -29.29 14.48
N TYR A 13 25.47 -29.93 15.64
CA TYR A 13 24.23 -30.06 16.42
C TYR A 13 23.74 -28.76 17.09
N PHE A 14 24.62 -27.77 17.24
CA PHE A 14 24.27 -26.50 17.91
C PHE A 14 23.43 -25.54 17.05
N LEU A 15 23.33 -25.75 15.73
CA LEU A 15 22.55 -24.87 14.86
C LEU A 15 21.05 -25.19 14.80
N PHE A 16 20.65 -26.42 15.15
CA PHE A 16 19.25 -26.86 15.08
C PHE A 16 18.48 -26.76 16.40
N ALA A 17 19.16 -26.88 17.54
CA ALA A 17 18.51 -26.85 18.87
C ALA A 17 17.74 -25.55 19.14
N ASN A 18 18.33 -24.41 18.74
CA ASN A 18 17.77 -23.07 19.00
C ASN A 18 16.44 -22.82 18.25
N LEU A 19 16.31 -23.34 17.02
CA LEU A 19 15.10 -23.17 16.22
C LEU A 19 13.98 -24.09 16.68
N ASP A 20 14.29 -25.33 17.07
CA ASP A 20 13.29 -26.27 17.57
C ASP A 20 12.70 -25.81 18.91
N ASP A 21 13.52 -25.27 19.80
CA ASP A 21 13.03 -24.69 21.05
C ASP A 21 12.19 -23.42 20.81
N ALA A 22 12.56 -22.58 19.85
CA ALA A 22 11.75 -21.45 19.45
C ALA A 22 10.39 -21.87 18.86
N LYS A 23 10.34 -22.96 18.08
CA LYS A 23 9.09 -23.55 17.58
C LYS A 23 8.22 -24.07 18.72
N LYS A 24 8.80 -24.74 19.72
CA LYS A 24 8.07 -25.18 20.92
C LYS A 24 7.49 -24.00 21.70
N GLN A 25 8.28 -22.94 21.90
CA GLN A 25 7.80 -21.72 22.55
C GLN A 25 6.67 -21.05 21.77
N PHE A 26 6.77 -21.01 20.44
CA PHE A 26 5.70 -20.50 19.59
C PHE A 26 4.42 -21.33 19.74
N ALA A 27 4.53 -22.66 19.74
CA ALA A 27 3.40 -23.58 19.95
C ALA A 27 2.79 -23.43 21.35
N ALA A 28 3.62 -23.17 22.37
CA ALA A 28 3.20 -22.87 23.73
C ALA A 28 2.68 -21.43 23.92
N GLN A 29 2.52 -20.66 22.83
CA GLN A 29 2.07 -19.26 22.83
C GLN A 29 2.97 -18.30 23.62
N ALA A 30 4.18 -18.72 23.97
CA ALA A 30 5.20 -17.91 24.62
C ALA A 30 5.92 -17.00 23.59
N TYR A 31 5.16 -16.20 22.85
CA TYR A 31 5.63 -15.44 21.68
C TYR A 31 6.75 -14.44 22.00
N ASP A 32 6.82 -13.93 23.23
CA ASP A 32 7.88 -13.01 23.64
C ASP A 32 9.22 -13.70 23.87
N LYS A 33 9.21 -15.00 24.17
CA LYS A 33 10.43 -15.80 24.38
C LYS A 33 11.05 -16.33 23.08
N VAL A 34 10.26 -16.40 22.00
CA VAL A 34 10.68 -16.96 20.71
C VAL A 34 11.96 -16.32 20.17
N ASP A 35 12.09 -14.99 20.29
CA ASP A 35 13.29 -14.28 19.81
C ASP A 35 14.51 -14.51 20.72
N GLU A 36 14.30 -14.79 22.02
CA GLU A 36 15.37 -15.09 22.97
C GLU A 36 16.04 -16.42 22.62
N SER A 37 15.24 -17.44 22.30
CA SER A 37 15.73 -18.75 21.86
C SER A 37 16.47 -18.71 20.53
N MET A 38 16.24 -17.70 19.69
CA MET A 38 16.91 -17.52 18.40
C MET A 38 17.88 -16.33 18.37
N LYS A 39 18.28 -15.79 19.53
CA LYS A 39 19.03 -14.53 19.62
C LYS A 39 20.30 -14.53 18.75
N ASP A 40 21.10 -15.58 18.84
CA ASP A 40 22.36 -15.70 18.09
C ASP A 40 22.12 -15.80 16.59
N GLU A 41 21.05 -16.50 16.20
CA GLU A 41 20.66 -16.70 14.80
C GLU A 41 20.11 -15.41 14.18
N LEU A 42 19.35 -14.64 14.97
CA LEU A 42 18.81 -13.32 14.59
C LEU A 42 19.88 -12.22 14.57
N ALA A 43 21.01 -12.42 15.25
CA ALA A 43 22.14 -11.50 15.27
C ALA A 43 23.07 -11.66 14.04
N LYS A 44 22.94 -12.74 13.28
CA LYS A 44 23.68 -12.93 12.03
C LYS A 44 23.33 -11.85 11.02
N GLU A 45 24.27 -11.52 10.13
CA GLU A 45 24.07 -10.54 9.07
C GLU A 45 22.91 -10.94 8.13
N ASN A 46 22.81 -12.24 7.84
CA ASN A 46 21.73 -12.83 7.04
C ASN A 46 21.10 -14.01 7.80
N PRO A 47 20.14 -13.75 8.71
CA PRO A 47 19.39 -14.82 9.35
C PRO A 47 18.60 -15.62 8.32
N THR A 48 18.39 -16.90 8.57
CA THR A 48 17.65 -17.76 7.63
C THR A 48 16.20 -17.30 7.47
N LEU A 49 15.60 -17.59 6.31
CA LEU A 49 14.21 -17.22 6.03
C LEU A 49 13.23 -17.83 7.06
N GLU A 50 13.52 -19.04 7.54
CA GLU A 50 12.70 -19.73 8.53
C GLU A 50 12.73 -19.02 9.89
N VAL A 51 13.92 -18.65 10.37
CA VAL A 51 14.12 -17.89 11.62
C VAL A 51 13.42 -16.53 11.55
N LEU A 52 13.57 -15.81 10.43
CA LEU A 52 12.89 -14.52 10.23
C LEU A 52 11.37 -14.68 10.18
N THR A 53 10.87 -15.76 9.56
CA THR A 53 9.43 -16.03 9.46
C THR A 53 8.83 -16.34 10.82
N LEU A 54 9.50 -17.17 11.63
CA LEU A 54 9.06 -17.51 12.98
C LEU A 54 9.09 -16.27 13.89
N SER A 55 10.20 -15.53 13.91
CA SER A 55 10.34 -14.27 14.66
C SER A 55 9.29 -13.24 14.26
N LYS A 56 9.03 -13.07 12.96
CA LYS A 56 7.96 -12.20 12.43
C LYS A 56 6.58 -12.63 12.95
N ASN A 57 6.25 -13.92 12.87
CA ASN A 57 4.96 -14.43 13.34
C ASN A 57 4.80 -14.22 14.85
N ALA A 58 5.85 -14.49 15.64
CA ALA A 58 5.83 -14.29 17.08
C ALA A 58 5.63 -12.81 17.45
N ALA A 59 6.40 -11.92 16.81
CA ALA A 59 6.28 -10.48 16.99
C ALA A 59 4.88 -9.95 16.62
N MET A 60 4.25 -10.47 15.56
CA MET A 60 2.87 -10.12 15.21
C MET A 60 1.89 -10.56 16.30
N LYS A 61 2.07 -11.76 16.87
CA LYS A 61 1.17 -12.33 17.88
C LYS A 61 1.31 -11.64 19.24
N SER A 62 2.49 -11.13 19.59
CA SER A 62 2.67 -10.35 20.82
C SER A 62 2.58 -8.82 20.66
N GLY A 63 2.09 -8.34 19.50
CA GLY A 63 1.86 -6.91 19.27
C GLY A 63 3.14 -6.08 19.05
N ARG A 64 4.30 -6.72 18.88
CA ARG A 64 5.59 -6.07 18.60
C ARG A 64 5.71 -5.70 17.11
N TYR A 65 4.82 -4.83 16.62
CA TYR A 65 4.69 -4.50 15.19
C TYR A 65 5.96 -3.89 14.58
N LEU A 66 6.74 -3.12 15.35
CA LEU A 66 8.02 -2.58 14.88
C LEU A 66 9.03 -3.72 14.60
N THR A 67 9.08 -4.72 15.47
CA THR A 67 9.92 -5.91 15.28
C THR A 67 9.45 -6.69 14.07
N ALA A 68 8.14 -6.96 13.96
CA ALA A 68 7.56 -7.62 12.79
C ALA A 68 7.90 -6.88 11.49
N HIS A 69 7.79 -5.54 11.47
CA HIS A 69 8.13 -4.72 10.32
C HIS A 69 9.61 -4.84 9.90
N ARG A 70 10.53 -4.86 10.88
CA ARG A 70 11.96 -5.08 10.63
C ARG A 70 12.21 -6.47 10.02
N ARG A 71 11.56 -7.51 10.55
CA ARG A 71 11.67 -8.88 10.02
C ARG A 71 11.11 -9.00 8.61
N VAL A 72 9.95 -8.42 8.32
CA VAL A 72 9.40 -8.38 6.95
C VAL A 72 10.35 -7.67 6.00
N THR A 73 10.96 -6.56 6.43
CA THR A 73 11.95 -5.85 5.60
C THR A 73 13.17 -6.72 5.27
N GLN A 74 13.68 -7.48 6.24
CA GLN A 74 14.76 -8.45 6.03
C GLN A 74 14.34 -9.57 5.08
N ILE A 75 13.14 -10.15 5.26
CA ILE A 75 12.57 -11.17 4.36
C ILE A 75 12.46 -10.63 2.93
N LEU A 76 11.99 -9.39 2.75
CA LEU A 76 11.86 -8.76 1.44
C LEU A 76 13.23 -8.51 0.78
N LYS A 77 14.25 -8.18 1.57
CA LYS A 77 15.64 -8.07 1.10
C LYS A 77 16.16 -9.43 0.59
N LEU A 78 16.00 -10.49 1.38
CA LEU A 78 16.44 -11.84 1.02
C LEU A 78 15.69 -12.43 -0.18
N THR A 79 14.40 -12.08 -0.33
CA THR A 79 13.56 -12.59 -1.43
C THR A 79 13.50 -11.63 -2.63
N GLU A 80 14.27 -10.55 -2.63
CA GLU A 80 14.29 -9.52 -3.69
C GLU A 80 12.88 -9.01 -4.07
N ASN A 81 12.00 -8.85 -3.08
CA ASN A 81 10.60 -8.47 -3.28
C ASN A 81 9.80 -9.40 -4.23
N LYS A 82 10.18 -10.68 -4.33
CA LYS A 82 9.45 -11.70 -5.10
C LYS A 82 8.21 -12.20 -4.36
N ASN A 83 8.25 -12.23 -3.03
CA ASN A 83 7.09 -12.61 -2.21
C ASN A 83 6.10 -11.43 -2.07
N ILE A 84 5.04 -11.43 -2.87
CA ILE A 84 4.06 -10.33 -2.96
C ILE A 84 3.22 -10.19 -1.71
N GLU A 85 2.92 -11.29 -1.03
CA GLU A 85 2.20 -11.27 0.25
C GLU A 85 3.04 -10.55 1.32
N MET A 86 4.36 -10.77 1.33
CA MET A 86 5.26 -10.04 2.22
C MET A 86 5.37 -8.57 1.87
N VAL A 87 5.26 -8.19 0.59
CA VAL A 87 5.21 -6.77 0.20
C VAL A 87 3.97 -6.12 0.81
N PHE A 88 2.80 -6.76 0.65
CA PHE A 88 1.56 -6.27 1.23
C PHE A 88 1.65 -6.15 2.75
N LEU A 89 2.10 -7.22 3.44
CA LEU A 89 2.27 -7.21 4.89
C LEU A 89 3.25 -6.13 5.34
N GLY A 90 4.35 -5.94 4.60
CA GLY A 90 5.33 -4.89 4.87
C GLY A 90 4.76 -3.49 4.66
N ALA A 91 3.83 -3.31 3.73
CA ALA A 91 3.10 -2.04 3.54
C ALA A 91 2.14 -1.79 4.71
N HIS A 92 1.40 -2.81 5.13
CA HIS A 92 0.46 -2.73 6.25
C HIS A 92 1.20 -2.39 7.55
N LEU A 93 2.27 -3.11 7.89
CA LEU A 93 3.05 -2.83 9.10
C LEU A 93 3.74 -1.46 9.06
N ALA A 94 4.20 -1.01 7.89
CA ALA A 94 4.72 0.35 7.76
C ALA A 94 3.63 1.40 8.05
N ALA A 95 2.38 1.15 7.65
CA ALA A 95 1.26 2.04 7.97
C ALA A 95 0.96 2.05 9.47
N GLU A 96 0.85 0.89 10.10
CA GLU A 96 0.57 0.74 11.54
C GLU A 96 1.67 1.36 12.41
N THR A 97 2.92 1.30 11.96
CA THR A 97 4.08 1.89 12.67
C THR A 97 4.30 3.37 12.33
N GLY A 98 3.38 4.01 11.60
CA GLY A 98 3.42 5.44 11.29
C GLY A 98 4.33 5.83 10.11
N ASN A 99 5.03 4.89 9.47
CA ASN A 99 5.86 5.15 8.29
C ASN A 99 5.02 5.19 7.00
N LYS A 100 4.22 6.26 6.86
CA LYS A 100 3.26 6.44 5.75
C LYS A 100 3.92 6.46 4.38
N ASN A 101 5.11 7.04 4.24
CA ASN A 101 5.80 7.11 2.94
C ASN A 101 6.25 5.73 2.46
N LEU A 102 6.84 4.93 3.35
CA LEU A 102 7.20 3.56 3.03
C LEU A 102 5.95 2.70 2.73
N ALA A 103 4.88 2.88 3.51
CA ALA A 103 3.61 2.19 3.27
C ALA A 103 3.05 2.50 1.87
N LYS A 104 3.00 3.78 1.47
CA LYS A 104 2.57 4.19 0.11
C LYS A 104 3.42 3.51 -0.97
N SER A 105 4.74 3.58 -0.86
CA SER A 105 5.67 2.96 -1.82
C SER A 105 5.44 1.45 -1.96
N ARG A 106 5.28 0.73 -0.84
CA ARG A 106 5.07 -0.72 -0.85
C ARG A 106 3.70 -1.10 -1.37
N TYR A 107 2.63 -0.38 -1.01
CA TYR A 107 1.30 -0.62 -1.57
C TYR A 107 1.25 -0.38 -3.08
N GLN A 108 1.93 0.66 -3.59
CA GLN A 108 2.07 0.86 -5.02
C GLN A 108 2.80 -0.31 -5.69
N PHE A 109 3.91 -0.78 -5.12
CA PHE A 109 4.63 -1.94 -5.64
C PHE A 109 3.76 -3.20 -5.64
N TYR A 110 3.04 -3.46 -4.55
CA TYR A 110 2.07 -4.57 -4.47
C TYR A 110 1.03 -4.47 -5.57
N LEU A 111 0.40 -3.30 -5.75
CA LEU A 111 -0.65 -3.09 -6.75
C LEU A 111 -0.15 -3.18 -8.21
N LYS A 112 1.14 -2.93 -8.47
CA LYS A 112 1.73 -3.16 -9.80
C LYS A 112 1.79 -4.64 -10.17
N LYS A 113 1.87 -5.53 -9.18
CA LYS A 113 2.02 -6.99 -9.40
C LYS A 113 0.73 -7.77 -9.11
N ALA A 114 -0.07 -7.32 -8.15
CA ALA A 114 -1.32 -7.96 -7.80
C ALA A 114 -2.43 -7.53 -8.77
N ASN A 115 -2.98 -8.47 -9.53
CA ASN A 115 -4.12 -8.24 -10.43
C ASN A 115 -5.46 -8.74 -9.85
N ALA A 116 -5.43 -9.54 -8.79
CA ALA A 116 -6.62 -10.13 -8.21
C ALA A 116 -7.52 -9.09 -7.50
N LYS A 117 -8.83 -9.22 -7.69
CA LYS A 117 -9.86 -8.52 -6.92
C LYS A 117 -10.08 -9.26 -5.60
N ASN A 118 -9.32 -8.88 -4.57
CA ASN A 118 -9.40 -9.45 -3.22
C ASN A 118 -9.38 -8.36 -2.14
N ALA A 119 -9.43 -8.75 -0.86
CA ALA A 119 -9.42 -7.83 0.28
C ALA A 119 -8.12 -7.01 0.37
N GLN A 120 -6.96 -7.63 0.13
CA GLN A 120 -5.66 -6.97 0.18
C GLN A 120 -5.53 -5.88 -0.89
N THR A 121 -5.98 -6.15 -2.12
CA THR A 121 -6.06 -5.17 -3.21
C THR A 121 -6.99 -4.02 -2.86
N LYS A 122 -8.17 -4.31 -2.31
CA LYS A 122 -9.13 -3.27 -1.88
C LYS A 122 -8.50 -2.36 -0.82
N GLN A 123 -7.90 -2.94 0.21
CA GLN A 123 -7.25 -2.21 1.30
C GLN A 123 -6.09 -1.35 0.79
N SER A 124 -5.26 -1.90 -0.10
CA SER A 124 -4.12 -1.18 -0.69
C SER A 124 -4.59 0.05 -1.49
N LEU A 125 -5.62 -0.11 -2.32
CA LEU A 125 -6.19 0.99 -3.10
C LEU A 125 -6.80 2.06 -2.17
N GLN A 126 -7.59 1.65 -1.18
CA GLN A 126 -8.18 2.58 -0.22
C GLN A 126 -7.12 3.33 0.58
N PHE A 127 -6.04 2.66 0.99
CA PHE A 127 -4.94 3.29 1.69
C PHE A 127 -4.31 4.40 0.83
N LEU A 128 -3.99 4.12 -0.43
CA LEU A 128 -3.41 5.12 -1.34
C LEU A 128 -4.38 6.30 -1.55
N ILE A 129 -5.63 6.02 -1.90
CA ILE A 129 -6.67 7.05 -2.12
C ILE A 129 -6.85 7.92 -0.86
N ASN A 130 -6.78 7.34 0.33
CA ASN A 130 -6.94 8.11 1.57
C ASN A 130 -5.71 8.96 1.92
N ASN A 131 -4.50 8.56 1.48
CA ASN A 131 -3.22 9.13 1.90
C ASN A 131 -2.42 9.85 0.78
N GLY A 132 -3.02 10.15 -0.37
CA GLY A 132 -2.40 10.99 -1.40
C GLY A 132 -3.30 11.22 -2.62
N ALA A 133 -2.73 11.79 -3.67
CA ALA A 133 -3.33 11.90 -4.99
C ALA A 133 -2.87 10.71 -5.86
N TYR A 134 -3.76 9.73 -6.04
CA TYR A 134 -3.50 8.52 -6.82
C TYR A 134 -4.68 8.25 -7.75
N PRO A 135 -4.85 9.04 -8.84
CA PRO A 135 -5.98 8.91 -9.75
C PRO A 135 -6.08 7.51 -10.37
N ASP A 136 -4.96 6.84 -10.67
CA ASP A 136 -4.96 5.46 -11.17
C ASP A 136 -5.48 4.45 -10.15
N ALA A 137 -5.09 4.59 -8.88
CA ALA A 137 -5.59 3.76 -7.81
C ALA A 137 -7.11 3.98 -7.62
N PHE A 138 -7.55 5.24 -7.69
CA PHE A 138 -8.98 5.58 -7.64
C PHE A 138 -9.76 4.97 -8.82
N ARG A 139 -9.30 5.18 -10.06
CA ARG A 139 -9.93 4.60 -11.26
C ARG A 139 -10.02 3.08 -11.16
N ARG A 140 -8.94 2.42 -10.75
CA ARG A 140 -8.91 0.97 -10.55
C ARG A 140 -9.90 0.54 -9.46
N PHE A 141 -9.97 1.28 -8.35
CA PHE A 141 -10.93 1.01 -7.28
C PHE A 141 -12.37 1.08 -7.77
N ILE A 142 -12.76 2.14 -8.46
CA ILE A 142 -14.11 2.31 -9.00
C ILE A 142 -14.44 1.21 -10.02
N LYS A 143 -13.53 0.89 -10.94
CA LYS A 143 -13.71 -0.20 -11.92
C LYS A 143 -13.87 -1.57 -11.25
N SER A 144 -13.16 -1.82 -10.16
CA SER A 144 -13.18 -3.13 -9.49
C SER A 144 -14.29 -3.28 -8.46
N TYR A 145 -14.64 -2.22 -7.73
CA TYR A 145 -15.52 -2.28 -6.54
C TYR A 145 -16.77 -1.41 -6.65
N GLY A 146 -16.95 -0.67 -7.75
CA GLY A 146 -18.10 0.19 -8.00
C GLY A 146 -17.96 1.61 -7.44
N ASN A 147 -18.91 2.45 -7.81
CA ASN A 147 -18.97 3.89 -7.51
C ASN A 147 -19.88 4.23 -6.30
N LYS A 148 -20.79 3.34 -5.92
CA LYS A 148 -21.86 3.60 -4.95
C LYS A 148 -21.27 4.02 -3.59
N GLY A 149 -21.62 5.21 -3.13
CA GLY A 149 -21.16 5.76 -1.85
C GLY A 149 -19.71 6.28 -1.83
N HIS A 150 -19.01 6.31 -2.98
CA HIS A 150 -17.59 6.69 -3.04
C HIS A 150 -17.32 8.07 -3.63
N PHE A 151 -18.36 8.89 -3.83
CA PHE A 151 -18.19 10.25 -4.39
C PHE A 151 -17.32 11.15 -3.50
N ALA A 152 -17.38 11.00 -2.18
CA ALA A 152 -16.50 11.74 -1.26
C ALA A 152 -15.01 11.46 -1.53
N MET A 153 -14.65 10.22 -1.90
CA MET A 153 -13.29 9.88 -2.30
C MET A 153 -12.91 10.56 -3.62
N ALA A 154 -13.83 10.61 -4.58
CA ALA A 154 -13.65 11.29 -5.87
C ALA A 154 -13.30 12.78 -5.68
N LYS A 155 -14.10 13.49 -4.88
CA LYS A 155 -13.87 14.91 -4.53
C LYS A 155 -12.48 15.13 -3.93
N LYS A 156 -12.12 14.29 -2.94
CA LYS A 156 -10.83 14.37 -2.24
C LYS A 156 -9.64 14.17 -3.19
N GLN A 157 -9.76 13.23 -4.14
CA GLN A 157 -8.71 12.98 -5.14
C GLN A 157 -8.55 14.17 -6.09
N LEU A 158 -9.67 14.71 -6.57
CA LEU A 158 -9.68 15.86 -7.47
C LEU A 158 -9.06 17.11 -6.82
N ASP A 159 -9.46 17.41 -5.58
CA ASP A 159 -8.94 18.55 -4.82
C ASP A 159 -7.43 18.45 -4.60
N ARG A 160 -6.91 17.26 -4.27
CA ARG A 160 -5.46 17.06 -4.07
C ARG A 160 -4.67 17.21 -5.36
N LEU A 161 -5.17 16.68 -6.48
CA LEU A 161 -4.49 16.85 -7.78
C LEU A 161 -4.43 18.32 -8.20
N ALA A 162 -5.48 19.09 -7.90
CA ALA A 162 -5.50 20.53 -8.18
C ALA A 162 -4.51 21.30 -7.30
N GLN A 163 -4.33 20.90 -6.04
CA GLN A 163 -3.31 21.47 -5.14
C GLN A 163 -1.89 21.16 -5.61
N ASP A 164 -1.65 19.99 -6.18
CA ASP A 164 -0.36 19.58 -6.76
C ASP A 164 -0.10 20.22 -8.15
N ALA A 165 -0.98 21.12 -8.61
CA ALA A 165 -0.93 21.81 -9.90
C ALA A 165 -0.81 20.87 -11.13
N ASN A 166 -1.34 19.64 -11.01
CA ASN A 166 -1.34 18.66 -12.09
C ASN A 166 -2.62 18.76 -12.94
N GLY A 167 -2.76 19.87 -13.67
CA GLY A 167 -3.98 20.20 -14.39
C GLY A 167 -4.48 19.11 -15.36
N GLU A 168 -3.57 18.43 -16.06
CA GLU A 168 -3.94 17.35 -16.95
C GLU A 168 -4.59 16.17 -16.20
N GLN A 169 -4.00 15.73 -15.08
CA GLN A 169 -4.60 14.66 -14.29
C GLN A 169 -5.90 15.08 -13.61
N VAL A 170 -6.06 16.36 -13.23
CA VAL A 170 -7.33 16.89 -12.73
C VAL A 170 -8.42 16.72 -13.77
N VAL A 171 -8.15 17.14 -15.01
CA VAL A 171 -9.10 17.08 -16.13
C VAL A 171 -9.47 15.63 -16.45
N GLN A 172 -8.48 14.74 -16.59
CA GLN A 172 -8.72 13.31 -16.84
C GLN A 172 -9.50 12.64 -15.71
N LEU A 173 -9.23 13.01 -14.45
CA LEU A 173 -9.98 12.48 -13.32
C LEU A 173 -11.41 13.01 -13.29
N ALA A 174 -11.63 14.30 -13.57
CA ALA A 174 -12.96 14.89 -13.63
C ALA A 174 -13.83 14.22 -14.70
N GLU A 175 -13.29 14.01 -15.91
CA GLU A 175 -13.96 13.26 -16.96
C GLU A 175 -14.36 11.86 -16.50
N PHE A 176 -13.43 11.12 -15.90
CA PHE A 176 -13.71 9.81 -15.34
C PHE A 176 -14.82 9.86 -14.28
N ILE A 177 -14.84 10.87 -13.42
CA ILE A 177 -15.88 11.04 -12.41
C ILE A 177 -17.23 11.28 -13.07
N LEU A 178 -17.35 12.21 -14.02
CA LEU A 178 -18.61 12.51 -14.71
C LEU A 178 -19.18 11.28 -15.46
N GLN A 179 -18.31 10.44 -16.02
CA GLN A 179 -18.71 9.20 -16.67
C GLN A 179 -19.21 8.12 -15.69
N ASN A 180 -18.74 8.16 -14.44
CA ASN A 180 -19.00 7.11 -13.44
C ASN A 180 -19.90 7.57 -12.29
N PHE A 181 -20.24 8.85 -12.15
CA PHE A 181 -21.06 9.37 -11.06
C PHE A 181 -22.19 10.21 -11.66
N THR A 182 -23.34 9.58 -11.91
CA THR A 182 -24.37 10.13 -12.80
C THR A 182 -25.47 10.93 -12.10
N LEU A 183 -25.31 11.26 -10.82
CA LEU A 183 -26.30 12.08 -10.11
C LEU A 183 -26.08 13.56 -10.45
N ASP A 184 -27.16 14.31 -10.71
CA ASP A 184 -27.07 15.69 -11.19
C ASP A 184 -26.25 16.60 -10.27
N HIS A 185 -26.52 16.56 -8.95
CA HIS A 185 -25.76 17.33 -7.96
C HIS A 185 -24.26 16.95 -7.89
N GLN A 186 -23.89 15.73 -8.30
CA GLN A 186 -22.49 15.29 -8.38
C GLN A 186 -21.83 15.88 -9.63
N ASN A 187 -22.53 15.87 -10.76
CA ASN A 187 -22.07 16.49 -11.99
C ASN A 187 -21.87 17.99 -11.81
N GLU A 188 -22.88 18.71 -11.32
CA GLU A 188 -22.82 20.15 -11.03
C GLU A 188 -21.64 20.49 -10.12
N PHE A 189 -21.40 19.68 -9.08
CA PHE A 189 -20.24 19.86 -8.20
C PHE A 189 -18.91 19.77 -8.95
N ILE A 190 -18.74 18.75 -9.80
CA ILE A 190 -17.50 18.55 -10.56
C ILE A 190 -17.29 19.64 -11.59
N GLN A 191 -18.35 20.06 -12.29
CA GLN A 191 -18.32 21.17 -13.24
C GLN A 191 -17.93 22.48 -12.54
N GLY A 192 -18.56 22.80 -11.40
CA GLY A 192 -18.22 23.97 -10.58
C GLY A 192 -16.78 23.93 -10.06
N ARG A 193 -16.28 22.75 -9.68
CA ARG A 193 -14.87 22.58 -9.28
C ARG A 193 -13.91 22.82 -10.43
N LEU A 194 -14.18 22.32 -11.63
CA LEU A 194 -13.34 22.58 -12.81
C LEU A 194 -13.24 24.08 -13.12
N TRP A 195 -14.35 24.81 -13.07
CA TRP A 195 -14.35 26.28 -13.20
C TRP A 195 -13.53 26.97 -12.12
N HIS A 196 -13.70 26.55 -10.87
CA HIS A 196 -12.91 27.07 -9.75
C HIS A 196 -11.40 26.85 -9.97
N TYR A 197 -10.97 25.64 -10.34
CA TYR A 197 -9.56 25.34 -10.60
C TYR A 197 -9.00 26.09 -11.82
N ALA A 198 -9.82 26.28 -12.86
CA ALA A 198 -9.44 27.06 -14.04
C ALA A 198 -9.12 28.51 -13.65
N ASN A 199 -10.01 29.15 -12.88
CA ASN A 199 -9.86 30.55 -12.47
C ASN A 199 -8.72 30.76 -11.46
N ASN A 200 -8.38 29.74 -10.68
CA ASN A 200 -7.27 29.77 -9.71
C ASN A 200 -5.94 29.23 -10.26
N LEU A 201 -5.85 29.00 -11.58
CA LEU A 201 -4.63 28.52 -12.26
C LEU A 201 -4.16 27.11 -11.87
N ASN A 202 -4.95 26.35 -11.10
CA ASN A 202 -4.63 24.98 -10.71
C ASN A 202 -4.59 24.02 -11.91
N LEU A 203 -5.29 24.36 -13.00
CA LEU A 203 -5.26 23.60 -14.25
C LEU A 203 -4.09 23.97 -15.17
N GLY A 204 -3.25 24.92 -14.77
CA GLY A 204 -2.13 25.42 -15.54
C GLY A 204 -2.38 26.79 -16.20
N LYS A 205 -1.34 27.28 -16.88
CA LYS A 205 -1.35 28.63 -17.47
C LYS A 205 -1.92 28.71 -18.88
N ALA A 206 -1.78 27.64 -19.67
CA ALA A 206 -2.25 27.61 -21.05
C ALA A 206 -3.78 27.55 -21.12
N LEU A 207 -4.38 28.35 -22.02
CA LEU A 207 -5.82 28.43 -22.25
C LEU A 207 -6.44 27.06 -22.58
N ASP A 208 -5.71 26.23 -23.32
CA ASP A 208 -6.16 24.90 -23.72
C ASP A 208 -6.45 23.98 -22.51
N THR A 209 -5.47 23.83 -21.62
CA THR A 209 -5.59 23.06 -20.37
C THR A 209 -6.53 23.71 -19.37
N ARG A 210 -6.56 25.05 -19.32
CA ARG A 210 -7.31 25.80 -18.32
C ARG A 210 -8.80 25.88 -18.62
N TYR A 211 -9.19 26.05 -19.88
CA TYR A 211 -10.59 26.30 -20.25
C TYR A 211 -11.09 25.34 -21.33
N ARG A 212 -10.34 25.10 -22.41
CA ARG A 212 -10.85 24.33 -23.55
C ARG A 212 -11.14 22.87 -23.19
N LYS A 213 -10.17 22.17 -22.59
CA LYS A 213 -10.34 20.75 -22.21
C LYS A 213 -11.42 20.59 -21.14
N PRO A 214 -11.44 21.36 -20.04
CA PRO A 214 -12.54 21.30 -19.07
C PRO A 214 -13.91 21.55 -19.71
N LEU A 215 -14.04 22.59 -20.54
CA LEU A 215 -15.31 22.91 -21.19
C LEU A 215 -15.79 21.79 -22.09
N ALA A 216 -14.90 21.16 -22.88
CA ALA A 216 -15.25 20.03 -23.72
C ALA A 216 -15.83 18.85 -22.91
N ILE A 217 -15.24 18.55 -21.76
CA ILE A 217 -15.73 17.49 -20.86
C ILE A 217 -17.07 17.86 -20.22
N ILE A 218 -17.24 19.12 -19.79
CA ILE A 218 -18.49 19.62 -19.23
C ILE A 218 -19.62 19.50 -20.25
N LEU A 219 -19.39 19.93 -21.50
CA LEU A 219 -20.38 19.87 -22.58
C LEU A 219 -20.69 18.42 -23.01
N ALA A 220 -19.74 17.50 -22.88
CA ALA A 220 -19.94 16.08 -23.17
C ALA A 220 -20.69 15.35 -22.04
N SER A 221 -20.61 15.84 -20.80
CA SER A 221 -21.44 15.35 -19.70
C SER A 221 -22.89 15.84 -19.86
N LYS A 222 -23.88 14.96 -19.69
CA LYS A 222 -25.32 15.25 -19.85
C LYS A 222 -25.76 16.59 -19.19
N PRO A 223 -26.80 17.26 -19.72
CA PRO A 223 -26.94 18.71 -19.65
C PRO A 223 -27.14 19.23 -18.23
N LEU A 224 -26.60 20.43 -18.01
CA LEU A 224 -26.91 21.33 -16.90
C LEU A 224 -28.42 21.31 -16.64
N SER A 225 -28.81 21.00 -15.39
CA SER A 225 -30.16 21.37 -14.93
C SER A 225 -30.30 22.89 -15.18
N SER A 226 -31.46 23.32 -15.65
CA SER A 226 -31.76 24.65 -16.19
C SER A 226 -31.69 25.81 -15.17
N SER A 227 -30.78 25.76 -14.19
CA SER A 227 -30.62 26.73 -13.11
C SER A 227 -29.49 27.75 -13.35
N LEU A 228 -28.86 27.73 -14.53
CA LEU A 228 -27.85 28.71 -14.95
C LEU A 228 -28.30 29.60 -16.12
N ALA A 229 -29.61 29.82 -16.25
CA ALA A 229 -30.19 30.89 -17.07
C ALA A 229 -30.55 32.09 -16.19
#